data_AF-A0A9D5B9P7-F1
#
_entry.id   AF-A0A9D5B9P7-F1
#
_cell.length_a   1.000
_cell.length_b   1.000
_cell.length_c   1.000
_cell.angle_alpha   90.00
_cell.angle_beta   90.00
_cell.angle_gamma   90.00
#
_symmetry.space_group_name_H-M   'P 1'
#
loop_
_entity.id
_entity.type
_entity.pdbx_description
1 polymer ?
#
loop_
_entity_poly.entity_id
_entity_poly.type
_entity_poly.pdbx_seq_one_letter_code
_entity_poly.pdbx_strand_id
1 'polypeptide(L)'
;MVQTKDGTVALASAFSGQKQAIKDRDHKFLRKAVEEAYKGVDCEDGGPFGAVIVFNDEVVASSHNMVLRNNDPTAHAEVTAIREACKKLKQIELSDCEIYASCEPCPMCFGAIHLSRVKRLVYGAKAEAAIAIGFDDFIADALRGTGVYQKAHLEIKRADGKEAIFAEEVFEKTKEKFRLY
;
A
#
# COMPACT_ATOMS: atom_id res chain seq x y z
N MET A 1 1.30 -17.87 -23.08
CA MET A 1 0.26 -16.99 -23.66
C MET A 1 -1.03 -17.80 -23.72
N VAL A 2 -2.08 -17.37 -23.04
CA VAL A 2 -3.42 -17.98 -23.16
C VAL A 2 -4.38 -16.86 -23.54
N GLN A 3 -4.89 -16.90 -24.77
CA GLN A 3 -5.90 -15.96 -25.26
C GLN A 3 -7.28 -16.38 -24.73
N THR A 4 -8.08 -15.39 -24.32
CA THR A 4 -9.54 -15.54 -24.13
C THR A 4 -10.28 -14.67 -25.13
N LYS A 5 -11.52 -15.06 -25.46
CA LYS A 5 -12.25 -14.73 -26.70
C LYS A 5 -12.74 -13.28 -26.88
N ASP A 6 -12.56 -12.41 -25.89
CA ASP A 6 -13.24 -11.10 -25.89
C ASP A 6 -12.31 -9.89 -26.10
N GLY A 7 -11.08 -10.10 -26.56
CA GLY A 7 -10.13 -9.01 -26.85
C GLY A 7 -9.60 -8.28 -25.60
N THR A 8 -10.12 -8.57 -24.41
CA THR A 8 -9.55 -8.13 -23.15
C THR A 8 -8.29 -8.93 -22.84
N VAL A 9 -7.15 -8.24 -22.83
CA VAL A 9 -5.87 -8.81 -22.38
C VAL A 9 -5.96 -9.02 -20.87
N ALA A 10 -6.32 -10.23 -20.45
CA ALA A 10 -6.22 -10.65 -19.06
C ALA A 10 -4.75 -10.92 -18.72
N LEU A 11 -4.07 -9.95 -18.13
CA LEU A 11 -2.71 -10.12 -17.63
C LEU A 11 -2.72 -10.63 -16.18
N ALA A 12 -1.77 -11.52 -15.89
CA ALA A 12 -1.65 -12.21 -14.62
C ALA A 12 -1.28 -11.22 -13.50
N SER A 13 -1.86 -11.42 -12.31
CA SER A 13 -1.50 -10.67 -11.10
C SER A 13 0.00 -10.76 -10.84
N ALA A 14 0.62 -9.64 -10.43
CA ALA A 14 2.05 -9.58 -10.11
C ALA A 14 2.43 -10.40 -8.85
N PHE A 15 1.45 -10.88 -8.08
CA PHE A 15 1.68 -11.61 -6.83
C PHE A 15 1.60 -13.13 -7.03
N SER A 16 2.74 -13.81 -6.92
CA SER A 16 2.86 -15.27 -6.88
C SER A 16 2.81 -15.84 -5.44
N GLY A 17 2.11 -15.19 -4.50
CA GLY A 17 1.93 -15.68 -3.14
C GLY A 17 1.03 -16.92 -3.10
N GLN A 18 1.23 -17.81 -2.11
CA GLN A 18 0.35 -18.96 -1.88
C GLN A 18 -1.12 -18.51 -1.89
N LYS A 19 -1.90 -18.97 -2.87
CA LYS A 19 -3.34 -18.70 -2.98
C LYS A 19 -4.07 -19.35 -1.82
N GLN A 20 -4.15 -18.65 -0.69
CA GLN A 20 -5.03 -19.04 0.40
C GLN A 20 -6.45 -18.65 0.01
N ALA A 21 -7.40 -19.59 0.15
CA ALA A 21 -8.78 -19.37 -0.25
C ALA A 21 -9.41 -18.21 0.54
N ILE A 22 -10.12 -17.32 -0.16
CA ILE A 22 -10.95 -16.27 0.43
C ILE A 22 -12.08 -16.92 1.24
N LYS A 23 -12.33 -16.42 2.44
CA LYS A 23 -13.38 -16.89 3.36
C LYS A 23 -14.51 -15.84 3.47
N ASP A 24 -15.69 -16.22 3.95
CA ASP A 24 -16.81 -15.29 4.17
C ASP A 24 -16.44 -14.08 5.04
N ARG A 25 -15.57 -14.28 6.04
CA ARG A 25 -15.00 -13.20 6.86
C ARG A 25 -14.28 -12.14 6.03
N ASP A 26 -13.59 -12.54 4.97
CA ASP A 26 -12.81 -11.63 4.13
C ASP A 26 -13.75 -10.75 3.32
N HIS A 27 -14.85 -11.31 2.82
CA HIS A 27 -15.90 -10.55 2.14
C HIS A 27 -16.50 -9.46 3.05
N LYS A 28 -16.68 -9.76 4.34
CA LYS A 28 -17.17 -8.77 5.33
C LYS A 28 -16.21 -7.59 5.47
N PHE A 29 -14.92 -7.85 5.66
CA PHE A 29 -13.94 -6.77 5.86
C PHE A 29 -13.59 -6.03 4.57
N LEU A 30 -13.53 -6.74 3.44
CA LEU A 30 -13.35 -6.12 2.14
C LEU A 30 -14.52 -5.19 1.78
N ARG A 31 -15.77 -5.59 2.11
CA ARG A 31 -16.94 -4.70 1.92
C ARG A 31 -16.81 -3.42 2.73
N LYS A 32 -16.28 -3.47 3.96
CA LYS A 32 -16.00 -2.26 4.75
C LYS A 32 -14.96 -1.36 4.11
N ALA A 33 -13.91 -1.92 3.53
CA ALA A 33 -12.93 -1.14 2.77
C ALA A 33 -13.56 -0.45 1.55
N VAL A 34 -14.50 -1.11 0.87
CA VAL A 34 -15.28 -0.49 -0.23
C VAL A 34 -16.21 0.60 0.30
N GLU A 35 -16.89 0.40 1.43
CA GLU A 35 -17.71 1.43 2.07
C GLU A 35 -16.89 2.68 2.42
N GLU A 36 -15.67 2.53 2.95
CA GLU A 36 -14.75 3.66 3.18
C GLU A 36 -14.36 4.38 1.89
N ALA A 37 -14.09 3.64 0.81
CA ALA A 37 -13.78 4.23 -0.49
C ALA A 37 -14.90 5.15 -0.99
N TYR A 38 -16.17 4.74 -0.85
CA TYR A 38 -17.31 5.59 -1.18
C TYR A 38 -17.40 6.81 -0.28
N LYS A 39 -17.29 6.62 1.05
CA LYS A 39 -17.32 7.74 2.01
C LYS A 39 -16.30 8.81 1.68
N GLY A 40 -15.05 8.42 1.41
CA GLY A 40 -13.96 9.37 1.13
C GLY A 40 -14.18 10.23 -0.10
N VAL A 41 -14.83 9.67 -1.14
CA VAL A 41 -15.21 10.44 -2.33
C VAL A 41 -16.42 11.32 -2.03
N ASP A 42 -17.44 10.78 -1.36
CA ASP A 42 -18.67 11.50 -1.03
C ASP A 42 -18.41 12.72 -0.14
N CYS A 43 -17.39 12.67 0.73
CA CYS A 43 -16.95 13.79 1.57
C CYS A 43 -15.76 14.58 1.02
N GLU A 44 -15.34 14.32 -0.22
CA GLU A 44 -14.25 15.00 -0.93
C GLU A 44 -12.88 14.94 -0.20
N ASP A 45 -12.66 13.95 0.67
CA ASP A 45 -11.40 13.83 1.41
C ASP A 45 -10.25 13.31 0.51
N GLY A 46 -10.57 12.55 -0.54
CA GLY A 46 -9.60 11.99 -1.47
C GLY A 46 -10.18 11.09 -2.56
N GLY A 47 -9.29 10.32 -3.21
CA GLY A 47 -9.69 9.36 -4.26
C GLY A 47 -10.48 8.15 -3.77
N PRO A 48 -11.05 7.32 -4.67
CA PRO A 48 -11.95 6.20 -4.37
C PRO A 48 -11.24 4.96 -3.80
N PHE A 49 -10.51 5.13 -2.70
CA PHE A 49 -9.76 4.05 -2.05
C PHE A 49 -10.07 3.99 -0.56
N GLY A 50 -10.26 2.77 -0.06
CA GLY A 50 -10.49 2.49 1.35
C GLY A 50 -9.69 1.29 1.81
N ALA A 51 -9.34 1.29 3.09
CA ALA A 51 -8.56 0.23 3.73
C ALA A 51 -9.02 -0.01 5.17
N VAL A 52 -8.96 -1.26 5.58
CA VAL A 52 -9.35 -1.72 6.93
C VAL A 52 -8.24 -2.59 7.49
N ILE A 53 -7.85 -2.36 8.75
CA ILE A 53 -6.93 -3.23 9.49
C ILE A 53 -7.70 -3.97 10.58
N VAL A 54 -7.47 -5.28 10.65
CA VAL A 54 -8.15 -6.20 11.55
C VAL A 54 -7.13 -6.86 12.48
N PHE A 55 -7.45 -6.91 13.77
CA PHE A 55 -6.71 -7.63 14.80
C PHE A 55 -7.71 -8.49 15.58
N ASN A 56 -7.48 -9.80 15.68
CA ASN A 56 -8.39 -10.74 16.36
C ASN A 56 -9.87 -10.61 15.96
N ASP A 57 -10.14 -10.52 14.65
CA ASP A 57 -11.47 -10.35 14.05
C ASP A 57 -12.20 -9.03 14.39
N GLU A 58 -11.48 -8.08 14.99
CA GLU A 58 -11.95 -6.74 15.28
C GLU A 58 -11.27 -5.71 14.38
N VAL A 59 -12.04 -4.73 13.92
CA VAL A 59 -11.51 -3.61 13.14
C VAL A 59 -10.76 -2.66 14.08
N VAL A 60 -9.44 -2.58 13.91
CA VAL A 60 -8.60 -1.63 14.66
C VAL A 60 -8.49 -0.29 13.95
N ALA A 61 -8.49 -0.27 12.61
CA ALA A 61 -8.52 0.95 11.81
C ALA A 61 -9.40 0.76 10.56
N SER A 62 -10.07 1.82 10.13
CA SER A 62 -10.95 1.86 8.94
C SER A 62 -10.84 3.26 8.37
N SER A 63 -10.22 3.39 7.20
CA SER A 63 -9.82 4.69 6.66
C SER A 63 -9.98 4.70 5.13
N HIS A 64 -10.00 5.89 4.56
CA HIS A 64 -9.98 6.12 3.12
C HIS A 64 -8.82 7.04 2.71
N ASN A 65 -8.70 7.29 1.42
CA ASN A 65 -7.72 8.24 0.89
C ASN A 65 -8.00 9.64 1.45
N MET A 66 -6.98 10.27 2.03
CA MET A 66 -7.06 11.59 2.66
C MET A 66 -6.14 12.62 1.98
N VAL A 67 -5.73 12.37 0.73
CA VAL A 67 -4.72 13.20 0.03
C VAL A 67 -5.18 14.65 -0.07
N LEU A 68 -6.43 14.86 -0.47
CA LEU A 68 -6.99 16.20 -0.65
C LEU A 68 -7.23 16.86 0.71
N ARG A 69 -7.81 16.13 1.66
CA ARG A 69 -8.14 16.65 2.98
C ARG A 69 -6.92 17.10 3.78
N ASN A 70 -5.85 16.30 3.74
CA ASN A 70 -4.68 16.52 4.57
C ASN A 70 -3.56 17.29 3.85
N ASN A 71 -3.72 17.57 2.55
CA ASN A 71 -2.63 18.06 1.69
C ASN A 71 -1.37 17.18 1.83
N ASP A 72 -1.57 15.86 1.90
CA ASP A 72 -0.52 14.87 2.11
C ASP A 72 -0.58 13.82 0.98
N PRO A 73 0.34 13.87 -0.01
CA PRO A 73 0.35 12.90 -1.11
C PRO A 73 0.62 11.46 -0.65
N THR A 74 1.10 11.26 0.59
CA THR A 74 1.31 9.93 1.18
C THR A 74 0.07 9.37 1.87
N ALA A 75 -0.99 10.17 2.06
CA ALA A 75 -2.18 9.80 2.81
C ALA A 75 -3.15 8.90 2.02
N HIS A 76 -2.61 7.87 1.40
CA HIS A 76 -3.39 6.78 0.79
C HIS A 76 -4.11 5.97 1.88
N ALA A 77 -5.21 5.30 1.49
CA ALA A 77 -6.06 4.58 2.43
C ALA A 77 -5.26 3.57 3.29
N GLU A 78 -4.37 2.79 2.68
CA GLU A 78 -3.56 1.79 3.39
C GLU A 78 -2.56 2.45 4.34
N VAL A 79 -1.91 3.55 3.93
CA VAL A 79 -0.97 4.29 4.77
C VAL A 79 -1.68 4.92 5.96
N THR A 80 -2.84 5.54 5.73
CA THR A 80 -3.68 6.14 6.78
C THR A 80 -4.13 5.07 7.78
N ALA A 81 -4.64 3.93 7.29
CA ALA A 81 -5.08 2.83 8.17
C ALA A 81 -3.92 2.24 8.99
N ILE A 82 -2.73 2.08 8.40
CA ILE A 82 -1.52 1.64 9.12
C ILE A 82 -1.16 2.64 10.23
N ARG A 83 -1.11 3.94 9.91
CA ARG A 83 -0.82 5.00 10.89
C ARG A 83 -1.80 4.97 12.06
N GLU A 84 -3.10 4.84 11.77
CA GLU A 84 -4.15 4.77 12.79
C GLU A 84 -4.06 3.50 13.66
N ALA A 85 -3.84 2.34 13.04
CA ALA A 85 -3.71 1.07 13.76
C ALA A 85 -2.48 1.07 14.68
N CYS A 86 -1.32 1.50 14.18
CA CYS A 86 -0.10 1.64 14.97
C CYS A 86 -0.31 2.57 16.18
N LYS A 87 -0.97 3.72 15.97
CA LYS A 87 -1.30 4.66 17.05
C LYS A 87 -2.25 4.06 18.08
N LYS A 88 -3.30 3.35 17.64
CA LYS A 88 -4.30 2.73 18.50
C LYS A 88 -3.72 1.59 19.33
N LEU A 89 -2.90 0.73 18.72
CA LEU A 89 -2.25 -0.41 19.36
C LEU A 89 -0.98 -0.03 20.13
N LYS A 90 -0.49 1.21 19.95
CA LYS A 90 0.80 1.69 20.50
C LYS A 90 1.97 0.78 20.09
N GLN A 91 1.96 0.36 18.84
CA GLN A 91 2.94 -0.53 18.24
C GLN A 91 3.44 0.09 16.93
N ILE A 92 4.67 -0.23 16.54
CA ILE A 92 5.24 0.12 15.24
C ILE A 92 5.13 -1.03 14.22
N GLU A 93 4.78 -2.23 14.71
CA GLU A 93 4.53 -3.42 13.91
C GLU A 93 3.09 -3.90 14.11
N LEU A 94 2.56 -4.52 13.07
CA LEU A 94 1.20 -5.03 12.97
C LEU A 94 1.24 -6.51 12.55
N SER A 95 2.24 -7.26 13.06
CA SER A 95 2.53 -8.66 12.71
C SER A 95 1.37 -9.62 13.00
N ASP A 96 0.51 -9.29 13.95
CA ASP A 96 -0.70 -10.06 14.23
C ASP A 96 -1.95 -9.56 13.49
N CYS A 97 -1.84 -8.47 12.72
CA CYS A 97 -2.96 -7.86 12.00
C CYS A 97 -3.05 -8.30 10.54
N GLU A 98 -4.23 -8.14 9.96
CA GLU A 98 -4.53 -8.31 8.54
C GLU A 98 -5.01 -6.98 7.95
N ILE A 99 -4.68 -6.69 6.69
CA ILE A 99 -5.15 -5.50 5.97
C ILE A 99 -6.04 -5.88 4.78
N TYR A 100 -7.13 -5.14 4.61
CA TYR A 100 -8.10 -5.28 3.53
C TYR A 100 -8.16 -3.96 2.76
N ALA A 101 -7.95 -3.99 1.44
CA ALA A 101 -7.92 -2.80 0.60
C ALA A 101 -8.97 -2.88 -0.52
N SER A 102 -9.65 -1.78 -0.83
CA SER A 102 -10.65 -1.75 -1.91
C SER A 102 -10.02 -2.03 -3.29
N CYS A 103 -8.74 -1.67 -3.46
CA CYS A 103 -7.94 -1.89 -4.65
C CYS A 103 -6.59 -2.50 -4.30
N GLU A 104 -5.93 -3.12 -5.27
CA GLU A 104 -4.53 -3.55 -5.20
C GLU A 104 -3.63 -2.37 -4.78
N PRO A 105 -2.83 -2.52 -3.71
CA PRO A 105 -2.02 -1.41 -3.20
C PRO A 105 -0.96 -0.95 -4.19
N CYS A 106 -0.69 0.35 -4.23
CA CYS A 106 0.39 0.91 -5.05
C CYS A 106 1.78 0.61 -4.44
N PRO A 107 2.91 0.85 -5.16
CA PRO A 107 4.26 0.57 -4.66
C PRO A 107 4.56 1.19 -3.29
N MET A 108 4.10 2.42 -3.04
CA MET A 108 4.24 3.09 -1.74
C MET A 108 3.49 2.32 -0.64
N CYS A 109 2.22 1.99 -0.87
CA CYS A 109 1.40 1.27 0.09
C CYS A 109 1.94 -0.15 0.32
N PHE A 110 2.45 -0.82 -0.72
CA PHE A 110 3.12 -2.11 -0.58
C PHE A 110 4.35 -2.03 0.32
N GLY A 111 5.19 -1.00 0.12
CA GLY A 111 6.31 -0.71 1.00
C GLY A 111 5.87 -0.49 2.44
N ALA A 112 4.81 0.30 2.66
CA ALA A 112 4.25 0.55 3.98
C ALA A 112 3.74 -0.74 4.66
N ILE A 113 2.97 -1.58 3.94
CA ILE A 113 2.47 -2.87 4.43
C ILE A 113 3.63 -3.80 4.82
N HIS A 114 4.69 -3.84 4.00
CA HIS A 114 5.87 -4.64 4.31
C HIS A 114 6.61 -4.15 5.55
N LEU A 115 6.83 -2.83 5.66
CA LEU A 115 7.48 -2.20 6.81
C LEU A 115 6.68 -2.35 8.10
N SER A 116 5.35 -2.31 8.02
CA SER A 116 4.47 -2.52 9.18
C SER A 116 4.29 -3.99 9.55
N ARG A 117 4.90 -4.93 8.83
CA ARG A 117 4.88 -6.39 9.11
C ARG A 117 3.50 -7.05 9.08
N VAL A 118 2.49 -6.43 8.47
CA VAL A 118 1.14 -7.00 8.40
C VAL A 118 1.20 -8.40 7.78
N LYS A 119 0.63 -9.41 8.44
CA LYS A 119 0.81 -10.82 8.03
C LYS A 119 0.05 -11.21 6.77
N ARG A 120 -0.99 -10.44 6.41
CA ARG A 120 -1.90 -10.79 5.32
C ARG A 120 -2.56 -9.55 4.72
N LEU A 121 -2.57 -9.47 3.38
CA LEU A 121 -3.30 -8.48 2.58
C LEU A 121 -4.39 -9.19 1.77
N VAL A 122 -5.59 -8.62 1.75
CA VAL A 122 -6.69 -8.98 0.84
C VAL A 122 -7.11 -7.73 0.09
N TYR A 123 -7.27 -7.81 -1.24
CA TYR A 123 -7.72 -6.66 -2.04
C TYR A 123 -8.86 -7.03 -3.00
N GLY A 124 -9.65 -6.03 -3.38
CA GLY A 124 -10.83 -6.18 -4.25
C GLY A 124 -10.55 -5.95 -5.73
N ALA A 125 -10.48 -4.67 -6.13
CA ALA A 125 -10.14 -4.28 -7.49
C ALA A 125 -8.65 -4.48 -7.77
N LYS A 126 -8.29 -4.74 -9.03
CA LYS A 126 -6.89 -4.77 -9.45
C LYS A 126 -6.39 -3.36 -9.80
N ALA A 127 -5.07 -3.19 -9.87
CA ALA A 127 -4.43 -1.91 -10.20
C ALA A 127 -4.91 -1.32 -11.54
N GLU A 128 -5.35 -2.16 -12.50
CA GLU A 128 -5.88 -1.65 -13.78
C GLU A 128 -7.17 -0.83 -13.62
N ALA A 129 -7.96 -1.09 -12.57
CA ALA A 129 -9.15 -0.29 -12.30
C ALA A 129 -8.77 1.14 -11.88
N ALA A 130 -7.67 1.32 -11.15
CA ALA A 130 -7.14 2.64 -10.80
C ALA A 130 -6.59 3.36 -12.04
N ILE A 131 -5.86 2.64 -12.90
CA ILE A 131 -5.35 3.21 -14.16
C ILE A 131 -6.50 3.69 -15.06
N ALA A 132 -7.56 2.89 -15.20
CA ALA A 132 -8.70 3.22 -16.04
C ALA A 132 -9.44 4.51 -15.64
N ILE A 133 -9.30 4.95 -14.38
CA ILE A 133 -9.90 6.19 -13.87
C ILE A 133 -8.89 7.34 -13.73
N GLY A 134 -7.69 7.19 -14.30
CA GLY A 134 -6.70 8.27 -14.42
C GLY A 134 -5.56 8.27 -13.39
N PHE A 135 -5.38 7.20 -12.61
CA PHE A 135 -4.18 7.05 -11.77
C PHE A 135 -2.97 6.55 -12.60
N ASP A 136 -1.76 6.92 -12.18
CA ASP A 136 -0.52 6.73 -12.94
C ASP A 136 -0.17 5.25 -13.21
N ASP A 137 0.18 4.93 -14.46
CA ASP A 137 0.67 3.61 -14.91
C ASP A 137 1.93 3.15 -14.16
N PHE A 138 2.70 4.08 -13.60
CA PHE A 138 3.86 3.80 -12.74
C PHE A 138 3.53 2.81 -11.64
N ILE A 139 2.31 2.86 -11.11
CA ILE A 139 1.83 1.96 -10.05
C ILE A 139 1.96 0.50 -10.49
N ALA A 140 1.50 0.17 -11.70
CA ALA A 140 1.54 -1.20 -12.20
C ALA A 140 2.95 -1.59 -12.71
N ASP A 141 3.69 -0.65 -13.28
CA ASP A 141 5.06 -0.92 -13.78
C ASP A 141 6.06 -1.16 -12.65
N ALA A 142 5.98 -0.39 -11.56
CA ALA A 142 6.84 -0.57 -10.39
C ALA A 142 6.54 -1.89 -9.67
N LEU A 143 5.27 -2.30 -9.55
CA LEU A 143 4.89 -3.60 -8.98
C LEU A 143 5.40 -4.79 -9.82
N ARG A 144 5.47 -4.63 -11.15
CA ARG A 144 5.96 -5.66 -12.08
C ARG A 144 7.48 -5.70 -12.20
N GLY A 145 8.21 -4.80 -11.52
CA GLY A 145 9.66 -4.67 -11.67
C GLY A 145 10.09 -4.20 -13.07
N THR A 146 9.16 -3.66 -13.86
CA THR A 146 9.41 -3.12 -15.21
C THR A 146 9.55 -1.61 -15.20
N GLY A 147 9.22 -0.96 -14.08
CA GLY A 147 9.40 0.46 -13.86
C GLY A 147 10.87 0.82 -13.70
N VAL A 148 11.48 1.38 -14.74
CA VAL A 148 12.72 2.13 -14.59
C VAL A 148 12.36 3.45 -13.89
N TYR A 149 13.13 3.85 -12.86
CA TYR A 149 12.99 5.11 -12.10
C TYR A 149 12.98 6.41 -12.95
N GLN A 150 13.10 6.30 -14.27
CA GLN A 150 13.18 7.40 -15.24
C GLN A 150 11.84 8.05 -15.59
N LYS A 151 10.68 7.52 -15.18
CA LYS A 151 9.38 8.14 -15.51
C LYS A 151 9.05 9.40 -14.68
N ALA A 152 9.73 9.62 -13.55
CA ALA A 152 9.55 10.87 -12.82
C ALA A 152 10.42 11.97 -13.46
N HIS A 153 9.90 13.17 -13.64
CA HIS A 153 10.68 14.40 -13.89
C HIS A 153 11.52 14.80 -12.64
N LEU A 154 12.08 13.80 -11.96
CA LEU A 154 12.85 13.94 -10.74
C LEU A 154 14.31 13.67 -11.07
N GLU A 155 15.17 14.65 -10.83
CA GLU A 155 16.61 14.43 -10.90
C GLU A 155 17.06 13.63 -9.67
N ILE A 156 17.64 12.44 -9.92
CA ILE A 156 18.18 11.58 -8.86
C ILE A 156 19.70 11.54 -9.02
N LYS A 157 20.44 12.02 -8.01
CA LYS A 157 21.90 12.00 -7.95
C LYS A 157 22.37 11.43 -6.61
N ARG A 158 23.29 10.46 -6.64
CA ARG A 158 24.04 10.06 -5.46
C ARG A 158 25.19 11.05 -5.28
N ALA A 159 25.31 11.66 -4.11
CA ALA A 159 26.48 12.47 -3.76
C ALA A 159 27.76 11.62 -3.81
N ASP A 160 28.87 12.22 -4.22
CA ASP A 160 30.21 11.67 -4.13
C ASP A 160 30.99 12.31 -2.96
N GLY A 161 32.27 11.96 -2.82
CA GLY A 161 33.14 12.57 -1.83
C GLY A 161 32.92 12.08 -0.39
N LYS A 162 33.44 12.88 0.56
CA LYS A 162 33.51 12.50 1.99
C LYS A 162 32.14 12.51 2.65
N GLU A 163 31.24 13.34 2.17
CA GLU A 163 29.89 13.52 2.67
C GLU A 163 29.06 12.25 2.46
N ALA A 164 29.21 11.57 1.32
CA ALA A 164 28.59 10.28 1.06
C ALA A 164 29.11 9.20 2.02
N ILE A 165 30.41 9.20 2.30
CA ILE A 165 31.04 8.29 3.27
C ILE A 165 30.50 8.59 4.67
N PHE A 166 30.40 9.85 5.08
CA PHE A 166 29.84 10.22 6.38
C PHE A 166 28.38 9.79 6.53
N ALA A 167 27.58 9.87 5.48
CA ALA A 167 26.20 9.37 5.50
C ALA A 167 26.14 7.85 5.74
N GLU A 168 27.05 7.08 5.13
CA GLU A 168 27.16 5.63 5.35
C GLU A 168 27.68 5.29 6.76
N GLU A 169 28.66 6.06 7.27
CA GLU A 169 29.21 5.87 8.60
C GLU A 169 28.19 6.05 9.73
N VAL A 170 27.11 6.83 9.53
CA VAL A 170 26.04 6.96 10.53
C VAL A 170 25.48 5.59 10.89
N PHE A 171 25.25 4.72 9.91
CA PHE A 171 24.66 3.39 10.13
C PHE A 171 25.58 2.52 10.99
N GLU A 172 26.89 2.50 10.69
CA GLU A 172 27.83 1.68 11.46
C GLU A 172 28.07 2.24 12.87
N LYS A 173 28.28 3.56 12.99
CA LYS A 173 28.58 4.22 14.27
C LYS A 173 27.38 4.27 15.23
N THR A 174 26.16 4.11 14.72
CA THR A 174 24.93 4.10 15.53
C THR A 174 24.28 2.73 15.67
N LYS A 175 24.88 1.68 15.10
CA LYS A 175 24.35 0.31 15.12
C LYS A 175 24.02 -0.21 16.52
N GLU A 176 24.80 0.14 17.53
CA GLU A 176 24.54 -0.26 18.92
C GLU A 176 23.43 0.57 19.59
N LYS A 177 23.16 1.78 19.08
CA LYS A 177 22.17 2.72 19.64
C LYS A 177 20.78 2.53 19.05
N PHE A 178 20.68 1.91 17.89
CA PHE A 178 19.42 1.70 17.19
C PHE A 178 19.06 0.22 17.14
N ARG A 179 17.95 -0.12 17.78
CA ARG A 179 17.30 -1.43 17.63
C ARG A 179 15.93 -1.22 17.01
N LEU A 180 15.71 -1.88 15.87
CA LEU A 180 14.42 -1.82 15.17
C LEU A 180 13.31 -2.50 16.00
N TYR A 181 13.70 -3.46 16.86
CA TYR A 181 12.89 -4.25 17.79
C TYR A 181 13.73 -4.64 19.02
#